data_AF-A0A7C2LBH6-F1
#
_entry.id   AF-A0A7C2LBH6-F1
#
_cell.length_a   1.000
_cell.length_b   1.000
_cell.length_c   1.000
_cell.angle_alpha   90.00
_cell.angle_beta   90.00
_cell.angle_gamma   90.00
#
_symmetry.space_group_name_H-M   'P 1'
#
loop_
_entity.id
_entity.type
_entity.pdbx_description
1 polymer ?
#
loop_
_entity_poly.entity_id
_entity_poly.type
_entity_poly.pdbx_seq_one_letter_code
_entity_poly.pdbx_strand_id
1 'polypeptide(L)'
;MKVRYRNVTVPAVSEEALPGILKKLGLYDDVASGRAACYVCGAPLTLDTIGAIAKLDGKAVLICSKPSCIGKASLLASRAKARGTTPPP
;
A
#
# COMPACT_ATOMS: atom_id res chain seq x y z
N MET A 1 8.29 27.81 0.30
CA MET A 1 8.26 26.34 0.08
C MET A 1 7.85 26.07 -1.37
N LYS A 2 8.71 25.44 -2.18
CA LYS A 2 8.35 25.03 -3.56
C LYS A 2 7.65 23.67 -3.49
N VAL A 3 6.32 23.65 -3.62
CA VAL A 3 5.55 22.40 -3.72
C VAL A 3 5.86 21.78 -5.08
N ARG A 4 6.41 20.56 -5.11
CA ARG A 4 6.61 19.80 -6.35
C ARG A 4 5.41 18.89 -6.58
N TYR A 5 4.60 19.20 -7.58
CA TYR A 5 3.52 18.34 -8.04
C TYR A 5 4.11 17.21 -8.89
N ARG A 6 3.68 15.97 -8.63
CA ARG A 6 4.06 14.79 -9.40
C ARG A 6 2.80 13.97 -9.67
N ASN A 7 2.53 13.68 -10.93
CA ASN A 7 1.47 12.75 -11.30
C ASN A 7 1.88 11.33 -10.91
N VAL A 8 1.06 10.67 -10.11
CA VAL A 8 1.26 9.27 -9.69
C VAL A 8 0.00 8.50 -10.05
N THR A 9 0.14 7.52 -10.93
CA THR A 9 -0.95 6.58 -11.23
C THR A 9 -1.02 5.56 -10.11
N VAL A 10 -2.11 5.57 -9.35
CA VAL A 10 -2.37 4.62 -8.27
C VAL A 10 -3.53 3.72 -8.69
N PRO A 11 -3.32 2.40 -8.84
CA PRO A 11 -4.41 1.46 -9.10
C PRO A 11 -5.41 1.49 -7.94
N ALA A 12 -6.68 1.74 -8.24
CA ALA A 12 -7.75 1.69 -7.25
C ALA A 12 -8.23 0.24 -7.07
N VAL A 13 -8.57 -0.11 -5.83
CA VAL A 13 -9.15 -1.40 -5.45
C VAL A 13 -10.45 -1.10 -4.73
N SER A 14 -11.55 -1.74 -5.14
CA SER A 14 -12.82 -1.64 -4.42
C SER A 14 -12.77 -2.42 -3.10
N GLU A 15 -13.54 -1.96 -2.11
CA GLU A 15 -13.59 -2.58 -0.78
C GLU A 15 -14.01 -4.05 -0.84
N GLU A 16 -14.95 -4.38 -1.72
CA GLU A 16 -15.41 -5.74 -2.02
C GLU A 16 -14.31 -6.63 -2.64
N ALA A 17 -13.40 -6.06 -3.43
CA ALA A 17 -12.27 -6.80 -4.03
C ALA A 17 -11.07 -6.93 -3.10
N LEU A 18 -10.95 -6.07 -2.09
CA LEU A 18 -9.82 -6.01 -1.16
C LEU A 18 -9.56 -7.36 -0.46
N PRO A 19 -10.55 -8.06 0.13
CA PRO A 19 -10.36 -9.38 0.73
C PRO A 19 -9.75 -10.39 -0.24
N GLY A 20 -10.23 -10.41 -1.49
CA GLY A 20 -9.73 -11.33 -2.51
C GLY A 20 -8.27 -11.07 -2.88
N ILE A 21 -7.88 -9.80 -2.96
CA ILE A 21 -6.49 -9.40 -3.22
C ILE A 21 -5.60 -9.75 -2.03
N LEU A 22 -6.04 -9.48 -0.80
CA LEU A 22 -5.29 -9.84 0.41
C LEU A 22 -5.07 -11.35 0.52
N LYS A 23 -6.06 -12.17 0.14
CA LYS A 23 -5.91 -13.63 0.09
C LYS A 23 -4.86 -14.06 -0.93
N LYS A 24 -4.86 -13.47 -2.13
CA LYS A 24 -3.83 -13.73 -3.16
C LYS A 24 -2.43 -13.32 -2.71
N LEU A 25 -2.32 -12.32 -1.85
CA LEU A 25 -1.07 -11.84 -1.29
C LEU A 25 -0.65 -12.60 -0.02
N GLY A 26 -1.48 -13.51 0.50
CA GLY A 26 -1.23 -14.23 1.76
C GLY A 26 -1.29 -13.35 3.01
N LEU A 27 -1.89 -12.16 2.91
CA LEU A 27 -1.95 -11.18 4.01
C LEU A 27 -3.31 -11.15 4.72
N TYR A 28 -4.32 -11.82 4.14
CA TYR A 28 -5.69 -11.79 4.67
C TYR A 28 -5.78 -12.33 6.09
N ASP A 29 -5.16 -13.48 6.37
CA ASP A 29 -5.22 -14.12 7.69
C ASP A 29 -4.56 -13.27 8.77
N ASP A 30 -3.47 -12.58 8.45
CA ASP A 30 -2.81 -11.66 9.38
C ASP A 30 -3.69 -10.45 9.71
N VAL A 31 -4.43 -9.92 8.74
CA VAL A 31 -5.40 -8.84 8.95
C VAL A 31 -6.61 -9.33 9.75
N ALA A 32 -7.19 -10.47 9.37
CA ALA A 32 -8.36 -11.04 10.02
C ALA A 32 -8.09 -11.46 11.47
N SER A 33 -6.86 -11.92 11.77
CA SER A 33 -6.43 -12.26 13.12
C SER A 33 -5.95 -11.07 13.96
N GLY A 34 -5.97 -9.84 13.41
CA GLY A 34 -5.52 -8.63 14.10
C GLY A 34 -4.00 -8.55 14.32
N ARG A 35 -3.22 -9.39 13.62
CA ARG A 35 -1.75 -9.41 13.68
C ARG A 35 -1.11 -8.46 12.67
N ALA A 36 -1.86 -7.98 11.67
CA ALA A 36 -1.38 -7.02 10.70
C ALA A 36 -1.24 -5.62 11.32
N ALA A 37 -0.15 -4.94 10.96
CA ALA A 37 0.12 -3.57 11.37
C ALA A 37 0.56 -2.71 10.18
N CYS A 38 0.28 -1.41 10.26
CA CYS A 38 0.71 -0.45 9.26
C CYS A 38 2.23 -0.36 9.24
N TYR A 39 2.82 -0.59 8.06
CA TYR A 39 4.27 -0.54 7.90
C TYR A 39 4.91 0.80 8.28
N VAL A 40 4.14 1.91 8.18
CA VAL A 40 4.66 3.27 8.42
C VAL A 40 4.50 3.74 9.86
N CYS A 41 3.38 3.41 10.51
CA CYS A 41 3.07 3.92 11.86
C CYS A 41 2.86 2.84 12.92
N GLY A 42 2.91 1.56 12.55
CA GLY A 42 2.73 0.42 13.46
C GLY A 42 1.31 0.24 13.99
N ALA A 43 0.34 1.09 13.62
CA ALA A 43 -1.04 0.94 14.07
C ALA A 43 -1.63 -0.40 13.57
N PRO A 44 -2.43 -1.10 14.40
CA PRO A 44 -3.10 -2.33 13.99
C PRO A 44 -4.01 -2.06 12.80
N LEU A 45 -4.10 -3.04 11.90
CA LEU A 45 -4.90 -2.96 10.69
C LEU A 45 -6.05 -3.95 10.74
N THR A 46 -7.17 -3.49 10.22
CA THR A 46 -8.39 -4.24 9.91
C THR A 46 -8.71 -4.03 8.44
N LEU A 47 -9.65 -4.82 7.89
CA LEU A 47 -10.05 -4.69 6.49
C LEU A 47 -10.52 -3.26 6.14
N ASP A 48 -11.17 -2.59 7.09
CA ASP A 48 -11.73 -1.23 6.92
C ASP A 48 -10.69 -0.11 7.11
N THR A 49 -9.55 -0.39 7.74
CA THR A 49 -8.53 0.62 8.05
C THR A 49 -7.35 0.61 7.07
N ILE A 50 -7.33 -0.33 6.13
CA ILE A 50 -6.34 -0.42 5.07
C ILE A 50 -6.63 0.66 4.01
N GLY A 51 -5.66 1.55 3.79
CA GLY A 51 -5.75 2.60 2.78
C GLY A 51 -4.95 2.32 1.52
N ALA A 52 -3.88 1.53 1.62
CA ALA A 52 -3.04 1.18 0.48
C ALA A 52 -2.28 -0.12 0.72
N ILE A 53 -1.95 -0.80 -0.38
CA ILE A 53 -1.02 -1.92 -0.43
C ILE A 53 0.17 -1.48 -1.28
N ALA A 54 1.37 -1.63 -0.74
CA ALA A 54 2.60 -1.29 -1.44
C ALA A 54 3.52 -2.50 -1.53
N LYS A 55 4.33 -2.56 -2.59
CA LYS A 55 5.41 -3.55 -2.70
C LYS A 55 6.73 -2.86 -2.34
N LEU A 56 7.29 -3.19 -1.18
CA LEU A 56 8.58 -2.69 -0.69
C LEU A 56 9.54 -3.87 -0.62
N ASP A 57 10.73 -3.72 -1.21
CA ASP A 57 11.78 -4.75 -1.21
C ASP A 57 11.28 -6.15 -1.64
N GLY A 58 10.39 -6.18 -2.63
CA GLY A 58 9.80 -7.42 -3.15
C GLY A 58 8.65 -7.99 -2.32
N LYS A 59 8.40 -7.48 -1.12
CA LYS A 59 7.32 -7.94 -0.21
C LYS A 59 6.13 -6.99 -0.26
N ALA A 60 4.92 -7.56 -0.21
CA ALA A 60 3.70 -6.79 -0.06
C ALA A 60 3.56 -6.33 1.41
N VAL A 61 3.34 -5.04 1.61
CA VAL A 61 3.12 -4.43 2.92
C VAL A 61 1.82 -3.64 2.93
N LEU A 62 1.20 -3.56 4.10
CA LEU A 62 -0.07 -2.89 4.30
C LEU A 62 0.12 -1.51 4.94
N ILE A 63 -0.68 -0.55 4.50
CA ILE A 63 -0.63 0.85 4.91
C ILE A 63 -2.03 1.28 5.33
N CYS A 64 -2.14 1.97 6.47
CA CYS A 64 -3.41 2.50 6.95
C CYS A 64 -3.93 3.66 6.08
N SER A 65 -5.22 3.97 6.22
CA SER A 65 -5.93 5.07 5.53
C SER A 65 -5.44 6.49 5.88
N LYS A 66 -4.45 6.64 6.76
CA LYS A 66 -3.87 7.96 7.10
C LYS A 66 -3.14 8.53 5.87
N PRO A 67 -3.49 9.75 5.40
CA PRO A 67 -2.86 10.36 4.21
C PRO A 67 -1.34 10.49 4.32
N SER A 68 -0.85 10.78 5.53
CA SER A 68 0.58 10.87 5.83
C SER A 68 1.31 9.53 5.66
N CYS A 69 0.64 8.41 5.94
CA CYS A 69 1.20 7.07 5.75
C CYS A 69 1.20 6.66 4.28
N ILE A 70 0.11 6.94 3.56
CA ILE A 70 -0.01 6.70 2.12
C ILE A 70 1.05 7.51 1.37
N GLY A 71 1.20 8.80 1.67
CA GLY A 71 2.22 9.64 1.03
C GLY A 71 3.65 9.13 1.25
N LYS A 72 3.98 8.69 2.47
CA LYS A 72 5.27 8.05 2.78
C LYS A 72 5.45 6.75 2.02
N ALA A 73 4.43 5.90 1.97
CA ALA A 73 4.47 4.63 1.24
C ALA A 73 4.71 4.84 -0.27
N SER A 74 4.03 5.83 -0.86
CA SER A 74 4.22 6.21 -2.27
C SER A 74 5.65 6.67 -2.54
N LEU A 75 6.26 7.44 -1.64
CA LEU A 75 7.66 7.85 -1.77
C LEU A 75 8.62 6.65 -1.70
N LEU A 76 8.36 5.70 -0.80
CA LEU A 76 9.17 4.48 -0.67
C LEU A 76 9.03 3.58 -1.91
N ALA A 77 7.81 3.34 -2.38
CA ALA A 77 7.54 2.53 -3.57
C ALA A 77 8.09 3.16 -4.86
N SER A 78 8.09 4.49 -4.97
CA SER A 78 8.65 5.20 -6.12
C SER A 78 10.16 5.01 -6.28
N ARG A 79 10.89 4.81 -5.16
CA ARG A 79 12.32 4.51 -5.19
C ARG A 79 12.61 3.08 -5.67
N ALA A 80 11.68 2.16 -5.45
CA ALA A 80 11.77 0.78 -5.94
C ALA A 80 11.44 0.66 -7.45
N LYS A 81 10.50 1.48 -7.96
CA LYS A 81 10.10 1.49 -9.39
C LYS A 81 11.18 1.95 -10.37
N ALA A 82 12.24 2.61 -9.91
CA ALA A 82 13.34 3.04 -10.77
C ALA A 82 14.14 1.87 -11.39
N ARG A 83 13.92 0.62 -10.96
CA ARG A 83 14.60 -0.57 -11.52
C ARG A 83 13.70 -1.49 -12.35
N GLY A 84 12.42 -1.18 -12.52
CA GLY A 84 11.55 -2.05 -13.32
C GLY A 84 10.12 -1.58 -13.35
N THR A 85 9.76 -0.82 -14.38
CA THR A 85 8.53 -0.95 -15.17
C THR A 85 8.62 0.08 -16.29
N THR A 86 8.75 -0.37 -17.53
CA THR A 86 8.36 0.39 -18.72
C THR A 86 6.90 0.86 -18.57
N PRO A 87 6.56 2.08 -19.04
CA PRO A 87 5.16 2.52 -19.08
C PRO A 87 4.36 1.62 -20.06
N PRO A 88 3.04 1.44 -19.83
CA PRO A 88 2.17 0.80 -20.81
C PRO A 88 2.10 1.63 -22.12
N PRO A 89 1.75 1.01 -23.26
CA PRO A 89 1.80 1.63 -24.59
C PRO A 89 0.93 2.87 -24.72
#